data_AF-A0A2N2PN06-F1
#
_entry.id   AF-A0A2N2PN06-F1
#
_cell.length_a   1.000
_cell.length_b   1.000
_cell.length_c   1.000
_cell.angle_alpha   90.00
_cell.angle_beta   90.00
_cell.angle_gamma   90.00
#
_symmetry.space_group_name_H-M   'P 1'
#
loop_
_entity.id
_entity.type
_entity.pdbx_description
1 polymer ?
#
loop_
_entity_poly.entity_id
_entity_poly.type
_entity_poly.pdbx_seq_one_letter_code
_entity_poly.pdbx_strand_id
1 'polypeptide(L)'
;MHCMNRNYADMCILPPFNNLWVQVVQRGNPPQLTTQGIELSYRFPDNTYSVGKVDFWSHEQQLFGVNLPDNVGLTGNGLTGKLDWNGSAYEVTGVPLTPWDDANLVTEQPYQYAEVTVKNAATSVTLDQTMFVAPTSTEMSCGTCHHEDNMSVEYVILTKHDEEHALNLRGNRPVLCASCHSSNALGTPGTPGVKSLSQAIHGKHAAEIGSTMNCYSCHPGSQTQCQRGAMHLAGKVCSDCHGNIQQVANSIAGGRRPWIDEPRCSQCHDAAHSENAGKLYRNSIGHGGLYCAACHNSPHAELPTAKARDAVQAMRVQGTATYIRDCMVCHTTMPTAAGPHGALPPSSVRNWTLFN
;
A
#
# COMPACT_ATOMS: atom_id res chain seq x y z
N MET A 1 -1.33 -0.38 -2.75
CA MET A 1 -1.83 0.99 -2.97
C MET A 1 -2.92 1.24 -1.97
N HIS A 2 -2.87 2.38 -1.29
CA HIS A 2 -3.94 2.81 -0.42
C HIS A 2 -4.99 3.59 -1.21
N CYS A 3 -6.27 3.41 -0.88
CA CYS A 3 -7.34 4.27 -1.38
C CYS A 3 -7.83 5.11 -0.21
N MET A 4 -8.19 6.36 -0.47
CA MET A 4 -8.76 7.23 0.54
C MET A 4 -9.92 8.05 -0.03
N ASN A 5 -10.78 8.56 0.84
CA ASN A 5 -11.80 9.49 0.43
C ASN A 5 -11.17 10.81 -0.04
N ARG A 6 -11.79 11.45 -1.03
CA ARG A 6 -11.45 12.81 -1.45
C ARG A 6 -12.01 13.86 -0.49
N ASN A 7 -13.25 13.64 -0.02
CA ASN A 7 -13.95 14.49 0.93
C ASN A 7 -14.50 13.65 2.10
N TYR A 8 -14.49 14.20 3.30
CA TYR A 8 -14.87 13.53 4.54
C TYR A 8 -16.11 14.11 5.22
N ALA A 9 -16.73 15.15 4.67
CA ALA A 9 -17.88 15.84 5.26
C ALA A 9 -19.16 14.99 5.28
N ASP A 10 -19.30 14.06 4.34
CA ASP A 10 -20.48 13.20 4.20
C ASP A 10 -20.24 11.79 4.74
N MET A 11 -19.19 11.12 4.27
CA MET A 11 -18.85 9.76 4.71
C MET A 11 -17.36 9.48 4.61
N CYS A 12 -16.91 8.45 5.33
CA CYS A 12 -15.54 7.95 5.29
C CYS A 12 -15.52 6.43 5.06
N ILE A 13 -14.89 5.99 3.97
CA ILE A 13 -14.57 4.59 3.70
C ILE A 13 -13.18 4.30 4.26
N LEU A 14 -12.18 5.10 3.87
CA LEU A 14 -10.81 5.01 4.36
C LEU A 14 -10.21 6.42 4.55
N PRO A 15 -9.47 6.66 5.65
CA PRO A 15 -8.75 7.91 5.91
C PRO A 15 -7.46 7.99 5.06
N PRO A 16 -6.76 9.12 5.02
CA PRO A 16 -5.39 9.18 4.48
C PRO A 16 -4.48 8.26 5.29
N PHE A 17 -3.78 7.31 4.65
CA PHE A 17 -3.01 6.29 5.38
C PHE A 17 -1.99 5.54 4.51
N ASN A 18 -0.72 5.54 4.91
CA ASN A 18 0.30 4.70 4.29
C ASN A 18 1.26 4.15 5.35
N ASN A 19 1.70 2.91 5.15
CA ASN A 19 2.75 2.28 5.94
C ASN A 19 4.02 2.14 5.09
N LEU A 20 5.17 2.35 5.71
CA LEU A 20 6.49 2.19 5.08
C LEU A 20 7.29 1.17 5.87
N TRP A 21 7.90 0.19 5.19
CA TRP A 21 8.80 -0.79 5.78
C TRP A 21 10.17 -0.72 5.13
N VAL A 22 11.22 -0.72 5.94
CA VAL A 22 12.60 -0.60 5.50
C VAL A 22 13.47 -1.62 6.22
N GLN A 23 14.31 -2.32 5.47
CA GLN A 23 15.40 -3.14 6.00
C GLN A 23 16.73 -2.54 5.55
N VAL A 24 17.68 -2.42 6.48
CA VAL A 24 19.04 -1.92 6.20
C VAL A 24 20.00 -3.10 6.19
N VAL A 25 20.75 -3.24 5.10
CA VAL A 25 21.77 -4.28 4.95
C VAL A 25 23.15 -3.64 5.01
N GLN A 26 23.93 -3.99 6.01
CA GLN A 26 25.37 -3.73 5.98
C GLN A 26 26.02 -4.72 5.03
N ARG A 27 26.65 -4.18 3.99
CA ARG A 27 27.40 -4.97 3.02
C ARG A 27 28.54 -5.71 3.71
N GLY A 28 28.75 -6.97 3.32
CA GLY A 28 29.78 -7.82 3.94
C GLY A 28 29.83 -9.22 3.30
N ASN A 29 30.57 -10.13 3.93
CA ASN A 29 30.53 -11.55 3.59
C ASN A 29 30.57 -12.41 4.87
N PRO A 30 29.42 -12.85 5.40
CA PRO A 30 28.06 -12.61 4.89
C PRO A 30 27.54 -11.19 5.18
N PRO A 31 26.68 -10.60 4.31
CA PRO A 31 25.94 -9.37 4.60
C PRO A 31 25.03 -9.54 5.82
N GLN A 32 24.77 -8.46 6.55
CA GLN A 32 23.98 -8.50 7.79
C GLN A 32 22.86 -7.46 7.79
N LEU A 33 21.67 -7.85 8.26
CA LEU A 33 20.64 -6.89 8.65
C LEU A 33 21.14 -6.06 9.83
N THR A 34 21.18 -4.75 9.67
CA THR A 34 21.74 -3.83 10.67
C THR A 34 20.64 -3.04 11.35
N THR A 35 20.64 -3.06 12.68
CA THR A 35 19.68 -2.34 13.51
C THR A 35 20.33 -1.53 14.63
N GLN A 36 21.64 -1.69 14.83
CA GLN A 36 22.39 -1.04 15.91
C GLN A 36 23.22 0.12 15.38
N GLY A 37 23.34 1.18 16.19
CA GLY A 37 24.17 2.34 15.86
C GLY A 37 23.66 3.18 14.68
N ILE A 38 22.44 2.93 14.22
CA ILE A 38 21.81 3.67 13.12
C ILE A 38 20.47 4.27 13.53
N GLU A 39 20.10 5.36 12.87
CA GLU A 39 18.78 5.98 12.93
C GLU A 39 18.26 6.15 11.51
N LEU A 40 16.96 5.89 11.32
CA LEU A 40 16.32 6.08 10.03
C LEU A 40 15.29 7.20 10.13
N SER A 41 15.27 8.02 9.08
CA SER A 41 14.24 9.06 8.88
C SER A 41 13.62 8.92 7.51
N TYR A 42 12.36 9.32 7.37
CA TYR A 42 11.68 9.43 6.09
C TYR A 42 11.18 10.85 5.85
N ARG A 43 10.99 11.19 4.58
CA ARG A 43 10.15 12.32 4.16
C ARG A 43 9.52 12.08 2.78
N PHE A 44 8.47 12.83 2.50
CA PHE A 44 7.88 12.94 1.17
C PHE A 44 8.28 14.28 0.54
N PRO A 45 9.27 14.31 -0.38
CA PRO A 45 9.87 15.57 -0.85
C PRO A 45 8.87 16.43 -1.64
N ASP A 46 7.97 15.80 -2.39
CA ASP A 46 6.99 16.49 -3.24
C ASP A 46 5.61 16.62 -2.57
N ASN A 47 5.45 16.14 -1.33
CA ASN A 47 4.16 16.04 -0.64
C ASN A 47 4.34 16.27 0.86
N THR A 48 4.62 17.52 1.20
CA THR A 48 5.07 17.91 2.54
C THR A 48 3.91 18.18 3.51
N TYR A 49 2.70 18.34 2.98
CA TYR A 49 1.49 18.57 3.76
C TYR A 49 0.28 17.88 3.10
N SER A 50 -0.78 17.67 3.88
CA SER A 50 -2.03 17.08 3.43
C SER A 50 -3.27 17.84 3.90
N VAL A 51 -3.17 18.60 4.99
CA VAL A 51 -4.22 19.56 5.39
C VAL A 51 -4.42 20.61 4.28
N GLY A 52 -5.64 20.78 3.79
CA GLY A 52 -5.93 21.65 2.65
C GLY A 52 -5.83 20.98 1.27
N LYS A 53 -5.35 19.72 1.20
CA LYS A 53 -5.57 18.84 0.03
C LYS A 53 -6.85 18.02 0.20
N VAL A 54 -7.17 17.69 1.45
CA VAL A 54 -8.42 17.05 1.88
C VAL A 54 -8.89 17.66 3.23
N ASP A 55 -10.13 17.39 3.61
CA ASP A 55 -10.81 17.93 4.80
C ASP A 55 -10.87 16.94 5.98
N PHE A 56 -10.05 15.87 5.97
CA PHE A 56 -10.05 14.83 7.00
C PHE A 56 -9.96 15.36 8.45
N TRP A 57 -9.01 16.27 8.71
CA TRP A 57 -8.77 16.85 10.05
C TRP A 57 -9.95 17.69 10.56
N SER A 58 -10.85 18.15 9.69
CA SER A 58 -12.10 18.82 10.10
C SER A 58 -13.15 17.84 10.65
N HIS A 59 -12.98 16.54 10.41
CA HIS A 59 -14.01 15.52 10.63
C HIS A 59 -13.54 14.33 11.49
N GLU A 60 -12.25 14.23 11.78
CA GLU A 60 -11.64 13.13 12.55
C GLU A 60 -12.24 12.90 13.94
N GLN A 61 -12.67 13.95 14.64
CA GLN A 61 -13.27 13.82 15.96
C GLN A 61 -14.61 13.09 15.90
N GLN A 62 -15.40 13.35 14.87
CA GLN A 62 -16.69 12.67 14.66
C GLN A 62 -16.51 11.28 14.03
N LEU A 63 -15.56 11.14 13.11
CA LEU A 63 -15.32 9.89 12.39
C LEU A 63 -14.57 8.84 13.24
N PHE A 64 -13.56 9.27 14.00
CA PHE A 64 -12.61 8.40 14.68
C PHE A 64 -12.48 8.69 16.19
N GLY A 65 -13.13 9.73 16.71
CA GLY A 65 -13.08 10.05 18.15
C GLY A 65 -11.75 10.66 18.60
N VAL A 66 -10.93 11.16 17.67
CA VAL A 66 -9.59 11.70 17.92
C VAL A 66 -9.50 13.18 17.57
N ASN A 67 -8.52 13.87 18.16
CA ASN A 67 -8.15 15.24 17.82
C ASN A 67 -6.64 15.26 17.55
N LEU A 68 -6.28 15.12 16.28
CA LEU A 68 -4.93 15.07 15.75
C LEU A 68 -4.46 16.47 15.38
N PRO A 69 -3.16 16.77 15.52
CA PRO A 69 -2.59 17.93 14.86
C PRO A 69 -2.71 17.82 13.33
N ASP A 70 -2.81 18.97 12.65
CA ASP A 70 -2.76 19.03 11.19
C ASP A 70 -1.58 18.23 10.63
N ASN A 71 -1.83 17.48 9.55
CA ASN A 71 -0.85 16.65 8.87
C ASN A 71 -0.33 15.45 9.68
N VAL A 72 -0.92 15.14 10.82
CA VAL A 72 -0.65 13.93 11.60
C VAL A 72 -1.75 12.91 11.34
N GLY A 73 -1.36 11.67 11.05
CA GLY A 73 -2.29 10.57 10.79
C GLY A 73 -2.72 9.84 12.08
N LEU A 74 -3.64 8.89 11.93
CA LEU A 74 -4.30 8.18 13.04
C LEU A 74 -3.35 7.43 14.00
N THR A 75 -2.11 7.18 13.58
CA THR A 75 -1.08 6.49 14.36
C THR A 75 -0.04 7.46 14.95
N GLY A 76 -0.24 8.78 14.82
CA GLY A 76 0.63 9.81 15.36
C GLY A 76 1.79 10.23 14.45
N ASN A 77 1.87 9.71 13.22
CA ASN A 77 2.96 10.00 12.28
C ASN A 77 2.56 11.01 11.21
N GLY A 78 3.49 11.86 10.78
CA GLY A 78 3.30 12.86 9.72
C GLY A 78 3.96 12.49 8.40
N LEU A 79 4.13 13.47 7.50
CA LEU A 79 4.79 13.31 6.19
C LEU A 79 6.33 13.33 6.28
N THR A 80 6.87 13.49 7.48
CA THR A 80 8.28 13.37 7.82
C THR A 80 8.40 12.83 9.22
N GLY A 81 9.45 12.06 9.52
CA GLY A 81 9.61 11.46 10.83
C GLY A 81 10.73 10.44 10.89
N LYS A 82 10.79 9.72 12.01
CA LYS A 82 11.67 8.57 12.20
C LYS A 82 10.92 7.27 11.89
N LEU A 83 11.66 6.24 11.53
CA LEU A 83 11.11 4.88 11.49
C LEU A 83 11.57 4.11 12.72
N ASP A 84 10.66 3.34 13.30
CA ASP A 84 10.92 2.55 14.50
C ASP A 84 11.11 1.07 14.17
N TRP A 85 12.04 0.41 14.86
CA TRP A 85 12.26 -1.02 14.67
C TRP A 85 11.11 -1.83 15.29
N ASN A 86 10.37 -2.58 14.48
CA ASN A 86 9.23 -3.39 14.93
C ASN A 86 9.57 -4.85 15.23
N GLY A 87 10.86 -5.21 15.26
CA GLY A 87 11.34 -6.59 15.40
C GLY A 87 11.73 -7.26 14.08
N SER A 88 11.38 -6.67 12.93
CA SER A 88 11.64 -7.28 11.62
C SER A 88 12.01 -6.29 10.50
N ALA A 89 11.46 -5.06 10.57
CA ALA A 89 11.84 -3.92 9.76
C ALA A 89 11.75 -2.64 10.60
N TYR A 90 12.39 -1.59 10.10
CA TYR A 90 12.05 -0.23 10.46
C TYR A 90 10.72 0.13 9.81
N GLU A 91 9.76 0.56 10.62
CA GLU A 91 8.39 0.82 10.22
C GLU A 91 7.96 2.22 10.62
N VAL A 92 7.18 2.84 9.76
CA VAL A 92 6.23 3.88 10.15
C VAL A 92 4.87 3.51 9.60
N THR A 93 3.83 3.72 10.40
CA THR A 93 2.45 3.43 10.03
C THR A 93 1.62 4.70 9.95
N GLY A 94 0.53 4.65 9.20
CA GLY A 94 -0.50 5.69 9.19
C GLY A 94 -0.02 7.08 8.81
N VAL A 95 0.97 7.17 7.93
CA VAL A 95 1.35 8.44 7.30
C VAL A 95 0.14 8.95 6.50
N PRO A 96 -0.34 10.19 6.72
CA PRO A 96 -1.57 10.69 6.10
C PRO A 96 -1.30 11.22 4.68
N LEU A 97 -0.72 10.38 3.82
CA LEU A 97 -0.30 10.75 2.46
C LEU A 97 -1.50 10.90 1.51
N THR A 98 -1.45 11.93 0.67
CA THR A 98 -2.47 12.23 -0.34
C THR A 98 -1.91 12.08 -1.76
N PRO A 99 -2.74 11.88 -2.80
CA PRO A 99 -2.26 11.62 -4.16
C PRO A 99 -1.86 12.88 -4.94
N TRP A 100 -1.52 14.00 -4.29
CA TRP A 100 -1.14 15.23 -4.99
C TRP A 100 0.21 15.73 -4.53
N ASP A 101 1.03 16.11 -5.50
CA ASP A 101 2.26 16.86 -5.24
C ASP A 101 1.87 18.28 -4.78
N ASP A 102 2.66 18.90 -3.90
CA ASP A 102 2.41 20.26 -3.38
C ASP A 102 2.29 21.29 -4.50
N ALA A 103 3.01 21.07 -5.61
CA ALA A 103 3.00 21.93 -6.78
C ALA A 103 1.79 21.73 -7.72
N ASN A 104 1.02 20.64 -7.55
CA ASN A 104 -0.14 20.34 -8.39
C ASN A 104 -1.25 19.62 -7.60
N LEU A 105 -2.21 20.40 -7.12
CA LEU A 105 -3.38 19.91 -6.37
C LEU A 105 -4.56 19.50 -7.26
N VAL A 106 -4.39 19.56 -8.59
CA VAL A 106 -5.46 19.27 -9.55
C VAL A 106 -5.35 17.84 -10.06
N THR A 107 -4.17 17.47 -10.57
CA THR A 107 -3.93 16.14 -11.14
C THR A 107 -3.29 15.23 -10.11
N GLU A 108 -3.89 14.06 -9.87
CA GLU A 108 -3.26 13.07 -8.99
C GLU A 108 -1.89 12.62 -9.53
N GLN A 109 -0.90 12.62 -8.65
CA GLN A 109 0.32 11.82 -8.74
C GLN A 109 0.17 10.64 -7.75
N PRO A 110 -0.42 9.50 -8.15
CA PRO A 110 -0.74 8.42 -7.21
C PRO A 110 0.49 7.62 -6.73
N TYR A 111 1.66 7.86 -7.33
CA TYR A 111 2.91 7.17 -7.04
C TYR A 111 3.93 8.13 -6.41
N GLN A 112 3.63 8.53 -5.18
CA GLN A 112 4.42 9.44 -4.36
C GLN A 112 5.77 8.81 -3.97
N TYR A 113 6.85 9.58 -4.01
CA TYR A 113 8.15 9.10 -3.52
C TYR A 113 8.25 9.27 -2.01
N ALA A 114 8.56 8.17 -1.32
CA ALA A 114 9.08 8.20 0.03
C ALA A 114 10.61 8.16 -0.07
N GLU A 115 11.27 9.16 0.49
CA GLU A 115 12.72 9.15 0.65
C GLU A 115 13.07 8.72 2.06
N VAL A 116 14.03 7.81 2.19
CA VAL A 116 14.53 7.31 3.47
C VAL A 116 16.02 7.55 3.58
N THR A 117 16.45 8.13 4.69
CA THR A 117 17.86 8.39 5.01
C THR A 117 18.26 7.59 6.23
N VAL A 118 19.36 6.84 6.11
CA VAL A 118 20.03 6.14 7.21
C VAL A 118 21.16 7.01 7.72
N LYS A 119 21.23 7.26 9.03
CA LYS A 119 22.30 8.00 9.68
C LYS A 119 22.98 7.16 10.74
N ASN A 120 24.26 7.44 10.99
CA ASN A 120 24.94 6.97 12.19
C ASN A 120 24.32 7.68 13.42
N ALA A 121 23.85 6.92 14.40
CA ALA A 121 23.14 7.46 15.56
C ALA A 121 24.04 8.34 16.47
N ALA A 122 25.35 8.08 16.50
CA ALA A 122 26.29 8.82 17.35
C ALA A 122 26.77 10.13 16.69
N THR A 123 26.99 10.11 15.37
CA THR A 123 27.60 11.25 14.65
C THR A 123 26.62 12.03 13.78
N SER A 124 25.40 11.54 13.59
CA SER A 124 24.40 12.08 12.65
C SER A 124 24.84 12.12 11.18
N VAL A 125 25.96 11.48 10.83
CA VAL A 125 26.45 11.37 9.45
C VAL A 125 25.52 10.46 8.66
N THR A 126 25.09 10.91 7.49
CA THR A 126 24.34 10.08 6.52
C THR A 126 25.22 8.93 6.05
N LEU A 127 24.70 7.71 6.21
CA LEU A 127 25.34 6.47 5.78
C LEU A 127 24.83 6.00 4.42
N ASP A 128 23.52 6.14 4.21
CA ASP A 128 22.89 5.81 2.93
C ASP A 128 21.53 6.53 2.79
N GLN A 129 21.03 6.60 1.56
CA GLN A 129 19.72 7.15 1.24
C GLN A 129 19.08 6.38 0.09
N THR A 130 17.77 6.22 0.11
CA THR A 130 17.04 5.60 -1.00
C THR A 130 15.66 6.19 -1.16
N MET A 131 15.03 5.88 -2.29
CA MET A 131 13.65 6.25 -2.58
C MET A 131 12.86 5.03 -3.02
N PHE A 132 11.59 5.01 -2.69
CA PHE A 132 10.63 4.05 -3.21
C PHE A 132 9.23 4.69 -3.28
N VAL A 133 8.30 3.99 -3.91
CA VAL A 133 6.94 4.50 -4.12
C VAL A 133 6.04 4.14 -2.94
N ALA A 134 5.37 5.13 -2.36
CA ALA A 134 4.22 4.96 -1.47
C ALA A 134 2.93 5.29 -2.23
N PRO A 135 2.19 4.28 -2.72
CA PRO A 135 1.06 4.52 -3.61
C PRO A 135 -0.21 4.89 -2.83
N THR A 136 -0.88 5.98 -3.23
CA THR A 136 -2.18 6.45 -2.69
C THR A 136 -3.04 7.04 -3.80
N SER A 137 -4.38 7.03 -3.68
CA SER A 137 -5.30 7.61 -4.66
C SER A 137 -6.69 7.88 -4.06
N THR A 138 -7.40 8.87 -4.63
CA THR A 138 -8.83 9.11 -4.37
C THR A 138 -9.74 8.63 -5.51
N GLU A 139 -9.18 7.98 -6.55
CA GLU A 139 -9.91 7.52 -7.74
C GLU A 139 -10.79 6.28 -7.45
N MET A 140 -11.80 6.47 -6.60
CA MET A 140 -12.92 5.56 -6.46
C MET A 140 -14.07 6.14 -7.28
N SER A 141 -14.29 5.63 -8.49
CA SER A 141 -15.23 6.20 -9.47
C SER A 141 -16.71 5.96 -9.14
N CYS A 142 -17.10 6.10 -7.87
CA CYS A 142 -18.46 5.91 -7.38
C CYS A 142 -19.47 6.81 -8.12
N GLY A 143 -19.04 8.03 -8.48
CA GLY A 143 -19.87 9.00 -9.21
C GLY A 143 -20.32 8.54 -10.61
N THR A 144 -19.70 7.50 -11.18
CA THR A 144 -20.19 6.92 -12.44
C THR A 144 -21.63 6.39 -12.32
N CYS A 145 -22.03 5.92 -11.13
CA CYS A 145 -23.38 5.40 -10.88
C CYS A 145 -24.12 6.12 -9.74
N HIS A 146 -23.39 6.71 -8.79
CA HIS A 146 -23.94 7.47 -7.67
C HIS A 146 -23.83 8.97 -7.94
N HIS A 147 -24.66 9.48 -8.85
CA HIS A 147 -24.74 10.91 -9.15
C HIS A 147 -26.19 11.36 -9.22
N GLU A 148 -26.44 12.55 -8.69
CA GLU A 148 -27.70 13.30 -8.82
C GLU A 148 -27.37 14.79 -8.93
N ASP A 149 -28.24 15.56 -9.57
CA ASP A 149 -27.99 16.97 -9.83
C ASP A 149 -27.78 17.75 -8.53
N ASN A 150 -26.69 18.54 -8.47
CA ASN A 150 -26.31 19.37 -7.32
C ASN A 150 -26.10 18.60 -6.00
N MET A 151 -25.81 17.30 -6.05
CA MET A 151 -25.48 16.49 -4.88
C MET A 151 -24.07 15.91 -4.99
N SER A 152 -23.37 15.79 -3.86
CA SER A 152 -22.11 15.03 -3.79
C SER A 152 -22.39 13.54 -3.99
N VAL A 153 -21.39 12.81 -4.49
CA VAL A 153 -21.46 11.35 -4.69
C VAL A 153 -21.73 10.65 -3.35
N GLU A 154 -21.04 11.09 -2.30
CA GLU A 154 -21.17 10.60 -0.95
C GLU A 154 -22.58 10.81 -0.39
N TYR A 155 -23.18 11.99 -0.61
CA TYR A 155 -24.56 12.26 -0.19
C TYR A 155 -25.56 11.32 -0.88
N VAL A 156 -25.41 11.10 -2.20
CA VAL A 156 -26.26 10.18 -2.96
C VAL A 156 -26.13 8.74 -2.44
N ILE A 157 -24.92 8.31 -2.09
CA ILE A 157 -24.69 6.99 -1.48
C ILE A 157 -25.47 6.86 -0.16
N LEU A 158 -25.38 7.86 0.71
CA LEU A 158 -26.12 7.86 1.98
C LEU A 158 -27.64 7.91 1.77
N THR A 159 -28.14 8.64 0.78
CA THR A 159 -29.58 8.66 0.43
C THR A 159 -30.07 7.25 0.12
N LYS A 160 -29.39 6.55 -0.79
CA LYS A 160 -29.78 5.19 -1.19
C LYS A 160 -29.66 4.20 -0.04
N HIS A 161 -28.64 4.38 0.82
CA HIS A 161 -28.48 3.55 2.00
C HIS A 161 -29.61 3.75 3.03
N ASP A 162 -30.06 4.99 3.23
CA ASP A 162 -31.19 5.31 4.10
C ASP A 162 -32.50 4.72 3.57
N GLU A 163 -32.73 4.79 2.26
CA GLU A 163 -33.92 4.23 1.59
C GLU A 163 -34.00 2.71 1.71
N GLU A 164 -32.87 2.01 1.53
CA GLU A 164 -32.83 0.54 1.58
C GLU A 164 -32.97 -0.02 3.00
N HIS A 165 -32.46 0.70 4.00
CA HIS A 165 -32.35 0.20 5.37
C HIS A 165 -33.24 0.95 6.39
N ALA A 166 -34.04 1.92 5.94
CA ALA A 166 -34.87 2.77 6.79
C ALA A 166 -34.05 3.44 7.92
N LEU A 167 -32.89 4.00 7.56
CA LEU A 167 -31.96 4.69 8.46
C LEU A 167 -32.00 6.21 8.24
N ASN A 168 -31.20 6.95 9.03
CA ASN A 168 -31.00 8.40 8.90
C ASN A 168 -29.51 8.75 8.93
N LEU A 169 -28.71 8.09 8.10
CA LEU A 169 -27.28 8.35 7.96
C LEU A 169 -27.02 9.77 7.43
N ARG A 170 -27.86 10.27 6.51
CA ARG A 170 -27.72 11.65 5.99
C ARG A 170 -27.88 12.72 7.06
N GLY A 171 -28.78 12.50 8.01
CA GLY A 171 -28.97 13.40 9.15
C GLY A 171 -27.81 13.34 10.16
N ASN A 172 -26.99 12.30 10.11
CA ASN A 172 -25.92 12.02 11.07
C ASN A 172 -24.50 12.12 10.47
N ARG A 173 -24.37 12.82 9.33
CA ARG A 173 -23.08 13.03 8.65
C ARG A 173 -22.07 13.82 9.51
N PRO A 174 -20.76 13.61 9.31
CA PRO A 174 -20.16 12.53 8.52
C PRO A 174 -20.31 11.13 9.14
N VAL A 175 -20.44 10.12 8.28
CA VAL A 175 -20.58 8.71 8.68
C VAL A 175 -19.32 7.91 8.38
N LEU A 176 -18.68 7.33 9.41
CA LEU A 176 -17.67 6.29 9.21
C LEU A 176 -18.37 4.98 8.83
N CYS A 177 -18.23 4.50 7.60
CA CYS A 177 -18.87 3.26 7.16
C CYS A 177 -18.51 2.07 8.07
N ALA A 178 -17.26 2.09 8.54
CA ALA A 178 -16.70 1.06 9.39
C ALA A 178 -17.17 1.08 10.86
N SER A 179 -18.03 2.05 11.23
CA SER A 179 -18.71 2.07 12.53
C SER A 179 -19.75 0.94 12.64
N CYS A 180 -20.48 0.66 11.55
CA CYS A 180 -21.44 -0.43 11.46
C CYS A 180 -20.88 -1.66 10.75
N HIS A 181 -20.07 -1.46 9.71
CA HIS A 181 -19.51 -2.56 8.93
C HIS A 181 -18.10 -2.91 9.40
N SER A 182 -17.84 -4.16 9.76
CA SER A 182 -16.50 -4.56 10.20
C SER A 182 -15.44 -4.33 9.11
N SER A 183 -14.23 -3.93 9.52
CA SER A 183 -13.13 -3.64 8.59
C SER A 183 -11.78 -4.02 9.17
N ASN A 184 -11.13 -5.02 8.59
CA ASN A 184 -9.76 -5.39 8.96
C ASN A 184 -8.73 -4.31 8.61
N ALA A 185 -8.99 -3.48 7.59
CA ALA A 185 -8.09 -2.37 7.25
C ALA A 185 -8.08 -1.29 8.34
N LEU A 186 -9.21 -1.07 9.02
CA LEU A 186 -9.33 -0.09 10.09
C LEU A 186 -9.30 -0.72 11.49
N GLY A 187 -9.20 -2.04 11.58
CA GLY A 187 -9.25 -2.77 12.85
C GLY A 187 -10.60 -2.65 13.58
N THR A 188 -11.68 -2.28 12.90
CA THR A 188 -12.99 -2.08 13.55
C THR A 188 -13.83 -3.37 13.53
N PRO A 189 -14.45 -3.74 14.67
CA PRO A 189 -15.28 -4.94 14.76
C PRO A 189 -16.64 -4.78 14.07
N GLY A 190 -17.09 -3.54 13.84
CA GLY A 190 -18.43 -3.24 13.35
C GLY A 190 -19.54 -3.71 14.28
N THR A 191 -20.78 -3.72 13.77
CA THR A 191 -21.97 -4.17 14.49
C THR A 191 -22.21 -5.66 14.22
N PRO A 192 -22.45 -6.49 15.26
CA PRO A 192 -22.80 -7.90 15.08
C PRO A 192 -24.00 -8.10 14.15
N GLY A 193 -23.91 -9.09 13.25
CA GLY A 193 -24.96 -9.38 12.27
C GLY A 193 -24.95 -8.50 11.02
N VAL A 194 -24.17 -7.41 11.00
CA VAL A 194 -23.95 -6.59 9.80
C VAL A 194 -22.78 -7.17 8.99
N LYS A 195 -22.95 -7.25 7.67
CA LYS A 195 -21.88 -7.71 6.75
C LYS A 195 -20.63 -6.84 6.92
N SER A 196 -19.44 -7.44 6.78
CA SER A 196 -18.20 -6.65 6.72
C SER A 196 -18.26 -5.63 5.58
N LEU A 197 -17.50 -4.54 5.68
CA LEU A 197 -17.56 -3.43 4.71
C LEU A 197 -17.27 -3.92 3.29
N SER A 198 -16.25 -4.77 3.16
CA SER A 198 -15.88 -5.37 1.88
C SER A 198 -17.00 -6.27 1.34
N GLN A 199 -17.63 -7.10 2.18
CA GLN A 199 -18.73 -7.96 1.73
C GLN A 199 -19.97 -7.16 1.33
N ALA A 200 -20.31 -6.11 2.09
CA ALA A 200 -21.46 -5.26 1.82
C ALA A 200 -21.31 -4.53 0.49
N ILE A 201 -20.17 -3.88 0.26
CA ILE A 201 -19.88 -3.15 -0.98
C ILE A 201 -19.88 -4.13 -2.17
N HIS A 202 -19.06 -5.17 -2.14
CA HIS A 202 -18.97 -6.08 -3.29
C HIS A 202 -20.30 -6.79 -3.56
N GLY A 203 -21.00 -7.25 -2.52
CA GLY A 203 -22.26 -7.97 -2.65
C GLY A 203 -23.39 -7.11 -3.23
N LYS A 204 -23.49 -5.84 -2.80
CA LYS A 204 -24.51 -4.93 -3.31
C LYS A 204 -24.26 -4.57 -4.77
N HIS A 205 -23.04 -4.18 -5.12
CA HIS A 205 -22.71 -3.85 -6.52
C HIS A 205 -22.83 -5.06 -7.46
N ALA A 206 -22.49 -6.26 -6.98
CA ALA A 206 -22.69 -7.47 -7.75
C ALA A 206 -24.17 -7.78 -8.00
N ALA A 207 -25.06 -7.50 -7.04
CA ALA A 207 -26.49 -7.69 -7.19
C ALA A 207 -27.14 -6.67 -8.14
N GLU A 208 -26.73 -5.39 -8.06
CA GLU A 208 -27.35 -4.31 -8.84
C GLU A 208 -26.81 -4.20 -10.27
N ILE A 209 -25.50 -4.40 -10.46
CA ILE A 209 -24.82 -4.14 -11.75
C ILE A 209 -24.38 -5.46 -12.42
N GLY A 210 -24.17 -6.51 -11.64
CA GLY A 210 -23.74 -7.80 -12.17
C GLY A 210 -22.26 -7.84 -12.58
N SER A 211 -21.91 -8.85 -13.38
CA SER A 211 -20.53 -9.19 -13.72
C SER A 211 -19.85 -8.25 -14.72
N THR A 212 -20.55 -7.22 -15.22
CA THR A 212 -20.00 -6.24 -16.17
C THR A 212 -19.11 -5.19 -15.51
N MET A 213 -19.19 -5.05 -14.18
CA MET A 213 -18.37 -4.12 -13.41
C MET A 213 -16.93 -4.63 -13.25
N ASN A 214 -15.97 -3.78 -13.63
CA ASN A 214 -14.54 -4.02 -13.48
C ASN A 214 -14.07 -3.61 -12.08
N CYS A 215 -13.03 -4.26 -11.56
CA CYS A 215 -12.33 -3.85 -10.33
C CYS A 215 -11.87 -2.37 -10.39
N TYR A 216 -11.42 -1.92 -11.57
CA TYR A 216 -11.03 -0.53 -11.82
C TYR A 216 -12.21 0.46 -11.89
N SER A 217 -13.44 0.02 -11.65
CA SER A 217 -14.55 0.94 -11.38
C SER A 217 -14.47 1.53 -9.95
N CYS A 218 -13.72 0.89 -9.03
CA CYS A 218 -13.65 1.31 -7.62
C CYS A 218 -12.25 1.24 -6.99
N HIS A 219 -11.43 0.25 -7.33
CA HIS A 219 -10.07 0.08 -6.80
C HIS A 219 -9.06 0.63 -7.79
N PRO A 220 -8.18 1.57 -7.37
CA PRO A 220 -8.01 2.89 -7.96
C PRO A 220 -8.03 2.87 -9.47
N GLY A 221 -8.96 3.65 -10.02
CA GLY A 221 -9.65 3.37 -11.27
C GLY A 221 -8.82 3.32 -12.55
N SER A 222 -9.50 3.53 -13.67
CA SER A 222 -8.93 3.34 -15.01
C SER A 222 -7.66 4.17 -15.28
N GLN A 223 -7.46 5.28 -14.55
CA GLN A 223 -6.29 6.14 -14.72
C GLN A 223 -5.13 5.71 -13.81
N THR A 224 -5.41 5.48 -12.53
CA THR A 224 -4.39 5.20 -11.51
C THR A 224 -3.80 3.81 -11.65
N GLN A 225 -4.59 2.80 -12.04
CA GLN A 225 -4.16 1.42 -12.26
C GLN A 225 -3.21 0.88 -11.19
N CYS A 226 -3.77 0.41 -10.07
CA CYS A 226 -2.99 -0.09 -8.94
C CYS A 226 -2.07 -1.28 -9.30
N GLN A 227 -2.50 -2.15 -10.22
CA GLN A 227 -1.74 -3.30 -10.70
C GLN A 227 -0.90 -2.94 -11.93
N ARG A 228 0.42 -2.97 -11.76
CA ARG A 228 1.40 -2.52 -12.76
C ARG A 228 2.72 -3.29 -12.74
N GLY A 229 2.85 -4.29 -11.87
CA GLY A 229 4.05 -5.12 -11.73
C GLY A 229 4.19 -6.22 -12.79
N ALA A 230 5.11 -7.15 -12.53
CA ALA A 230 5.50 -8.20 -13.45
C ALA A 230 4.33 -9.06 -13.94
N MET A 231 3.37 -9.37 -13.05
CA MET A 231 2.18 -10.13 -13.43
C MET A 231 1.27 -9.35 -14.38
N HIS A 232 1.13 -8.03 -14.19
CA HIS A 232 0.40 -7.19 -15.14
C HIS A 232 1.07 -7.18 -16.52
N LEU A 233 2.41 -7.06 -16.55
CA LEU A 233 3.17 -7.15 -17.80
C LEU A 233 3.05 -8.52 -18.48
N ALA A 234 2.80 -9.57 -17.71
CA ALA A 234 2.50 -10.92 -18.21
C ALA A 234 1.03 -11.11 -18.62
N GLY A 235 0.24 -10.03 -18.67
CA GLY A 235 -1.16 -10.06 -19.09
C GLY A 235 -2.15 -10.52 -18.02
N LYS A 236 -1.74 -10.61 -16.75
CA LYS A 236 -2.65 -10.93 -15.65
C LYS A 236 -3.50 -9.74 -15.26
N VAL A 237 -4.77 -10.02 -14.94
CA VAL A 237 -5.73 -9.04 -14.45
C VAL A 237 -6.20 -9.39 -13.05
N CYS A 238 -6.87 -8.45 -12.36
CA CYS A 238 -7.33 -8.61 -10.98
C CYS A 238 -8.13 -9.91 -10.77
N SER A 239 -9.03 -10.22 -11.71
CA SER A 239 -9.91 -11.39 -11.63
C SER A 239 -9.21 -12.74 -11.77
N ASP A 240 -7.98 -12.78 -12.32
CA ASP A 240 -7.21 -14.01 -12.40
C ASP A 240 -6.77 -14.50 -11.01
N CYS A 241 -6.65 -13.58 -10.05
CA CYS A 241 -6.22 -13.88 -8.68
C CYS A 241 -7.37 -13.74 -7.67
N HIS A 242 -8.16 -12.67 -7.77
CA HIS A 242 -9.20 -12.34 -6.79
C HIS A 242 -10.59 -12.85 -7.18
N GLY A 243 -10.81 -13.18 -8.46
CA GLY A 243 -12.13 -13.40 -9.03
C GLY A 243 -12.88 -12.09 -9.35
N ASN A 244 -14.10 -12.23 -9.89
CA ASN A 244 -15.01 -11.10 -10.12
C ASN A 244 -15.65 -10.62 -8.81
N ILE A 245 -16.35 -9.48 -8.85
CA ILE A 245 -16.95 -8.86 -7.65
C ILE A 245 -17.91 -9.79 -6.89
N GLN A 246 -18.68 -10.63 -7.59
CA GLN A 246 -19.57 -11.60 -6.97
C GLN A 246 -18.79 -12.70 -6.25
N GLN A 247 -17.72 -13.21 -6.88
CA GLN A 247 -16.83 -14.20 -6.29
C GLN A 247 -16.13 -13.63 -5.05
N VAL A 248 -15.70 -12.37 -5.09
CA VAL A 248 -15.14 -11.69 -3.91
C VAL A 248 -16.17 -11.64 -2.78
N ALA A 249 -17.39 -11.17 -3.04
CA ALA A 249 -18.45 -11.11 -2.03
C ALA A 249 -18.76 -12.50 -1.43
N ASN A 250 -18.89 -13.51 -2.29
CA ASN A 250 -19.20 -14.88 -1.89
C ASN A 250 -18.05 -15.52 -1.09
N SER A 251 -16.80 -15.25 -1.47
CA SER A 251 -15.64 -15.76 -0.73
C SER A 251 -15.61 -15.22 0.70
N ILE A 252 -15.97 -13.95 0.89
CA ILE A 252 -16.04 -13.34 2.22
C ILE A 252 -17.20 -13.90 3.02
N ALA A 253 -18.37 -14.09 2.39
CA ALA A 253 -19.50 -14.77 3.01
C ALA A 253 -19.16 -16.22 3.43
N GLY A 254 -18.27 -16.88 2.68
CA GLY A 254 -17.74 -18.22 2.96
C GLY A 254 -16.58 -18.26 3.96
N GLY A 255 -16.19 -17.12 4.54
CA GLY A 255 -15.18 -17.05 5.62
C GLY A 255 -13.83 -16.45 5.24
N ARG A 256 -13.60 -16.03 3.99
CA ARG A 256 -12.39 -15.27 3.62
C ARG A 256 -12.38 -13.93 4.38
N ARG A 257 -11.27 -13.59 5.02
CA ARG A 257 -11.10 -12.31 5.73
C ARG A 257 -10.37 -11.28 4.84
N PRO A 258 -11.02 -10.18 4.43
CA PRO A 258 -10.38 -9.14 3.62
C PRO A 258 -9.10 -8.60 4.28
N TRP A 259 -8.07 -8.26 3.50
CA TRP A 259 -6.77 -7.74 3.95
C TRP A 259 -5.87 -8.73 4.71
N ILE A 260 -6.42 -9.89 5.10
CA ILE A 260 -5.74 -10.94 5.86
C ILE A 260 -5.53 -12.18 4.99
N ASP A 261 -6.60 -12.62 4.31
CA ASP A 261 -6.60 -13.77 3.40
C ASP A 261 -6.58 -13.26 1.95
N GLU A 262 -5.38 -13.11 1.39
CA GLU A 262 -5.15 -12.61 0.03
C GLU A 262 -4.64 -13.70 -0.92
N PRO A 263 -4.72 -13.48 -2.26
CA PRO A 263 -4.17 -14.41 -3.24
C PRO A 263 -2.72 -14.79 -2.94
N ARG A 264 -2.40 -16.04 -3.21
CA ARG A 264 -1.15 -16.70 -2.79
C ARG A 264 -0.26 -16.89 -4.01
N CYS A 265 1.02 -16.57 -3.92
CA CYS A 265 1.97 -16.81 -5.00
C CYS A 265 2.04 -18.30 -5.33
N SER A 266 1.91 -19.16 -4.31
CA SER A 266 1.89 -20.63 -4.45
C SER A 266 0.75 -21.19 -5.32
N GLN A 267 -0.23 -20.38 -5.71
CA GLN A 267 -1.28 -20.80 -6.66
C GLN A 267 -0.76 -20.90 -8.10
N CYS A 268 0.36 -20.25 -8.41
CA CYS A 268 0.94 -20.22 -9.75
C CYS A 268 2.45 -20.49 -9.77
N HIS A 269 3.14 -20.17 -8.68
CA HIS A 269 4.58 -20.31 -8.55
C HIS A 269 4.94 -21.62 -7.83
N ASP A 270 6.11 -22.15 -8.15
CA ASP A 270 6.65 -23.31 -7.44
C ASP A 270 7.00 -22.98 -5.97
N ALA A 271 7.35 -24.01 -5.21
CA ALA A 271 7.66 -23.87 -3.79
C ALA A 271 8.88 -22.96 -3.51
N ALA A 272 9.83 -22.84 -4.45
CA ALA A 272 10.99 -21.98 -4.28
C ALA A 272 10.65 -20.49 -4.49
N HIS A 273 9.60 -20.19 -5.26
CA HIS A 273 9.15 -18.84 -5.60
C HIS A 273 7.83 -18.44 -4.90
N SER A 274 7.39 -19.23 -3.93
CA SER A 274 6.17 -18.99 -3.16
C SER A 274 6.41 -18.18 -1.88
N GLU A 275 5.37 -17.50 -1.42
CA GLU A 275 5.36 -16.87 -0.10
C GLU A 275 5.49 -17.92 1.02
N ASN A 276 5.95 -17.51 2.21
CA ASN A 276 6.08 -18.46 3.31
C ASN A 276 4.70 -18.96 3.78
N ALA A 277 4.65 -20.18 4.33
CA ALA A 277 3.43 -20.77 4.86
C ALA A 277 2.75 -19.83 5.88
N GLY A 278 1.44 -19.60 5.71
CA GLY A 278 0.65 -18.74 6.60
C GLY A 278 0.98 -17.23 6.56
N LYS A 279 1.90 -16.79 5.69
CA LYS A 279 2.23 -15.36 5.52
C LYS A 279 1.77 -14.85 4.15
N LEU A 280 1.51 -13.54 4.07
CA LEU A 280 1.34 -12.85 2.79
C LEU A 280 2.71 -12.61 2.14
N TYR A 281 2.74 -12.38 0.82
CA TYR A 281 3.95 -12.01 0.09
C TYR A 281 4.72 -10.86 0.75
N ARG A 282 4.02 -9.77 1.11
CA ARG A 282 4.62 -8.60 1.76
C ARG A 282 5.30 -8.93 3.10
N ASN A 283 4.82 -9.96 3.79
CA ASN A 283 5.31 -10.40 5.10
C ASN A 283 6.29 -11.59 5.01
N SER A 284 6.51 -12.12 3.82
CA SER A 284 7.37 -13.28 3.61
C SER A 284 8.82 -12.86 3.48
N ILE A 285 9.70 -13.69 4.00
CA ILE A 285 11.14 -13.48 4.00
C ILE A 285 11.84 -14.62 3.25
N GLY A 286 13.01 -14.29 2.71
CA GLY A 286 13.86 -15.23 1.99
C GLY A 286 15.32 -15.11 2.40
N HIS A 287 16.18 -14.90 1.42
CA HIS A 287 17.63 -14.86 1.59
C HIS A 287 18.07 -13.82 2.63
N GLY A 288 18.83 -14.26 3.65
CA GLY A 288 19.34 -13.39 4.70
C GLY A 288 18.26 -12.73 5.59
N GLY A 289 17.03 -13.26 5.59
CA GLY A 289 15.91 -12.66 6.33
C GLY A 289 15.30 -11.42 5.67
N LEU A 290 15.68 -11.13 4.42
CA LEU A 290 15.08 -10.04 3.65
C LEU A 290 13.64 -10.35 3.26
N TYR A 291 12.77 -9.35 3.34
CA TYR A 291 11.43 -9.45 2.77
C TYR A 291 11.48 -9.70 1.27
N CYS A 292 10.53 -10.48 0.76
CA CYS A 292 10.36 -10.65 -0.68
C CYS A 292 10.28 -9.29 -1.40
N ALA A 293 9.55 -8.33 -0.81
CA ALA A 293 9.41 -6.98 -1.34
C ALA A 293 10.71 -6.17 -1.37
N ALA A 294 11.73 -6.51 -0.58
CA ALA A 294 13.02 -5.82 -0.62
C ALA A 294 13.76 -6.07 -1.96
N CYS A 295 13.57 -7.26 -2.55
CA CYS A 295 14.18 -7.61 -3.84
C CYS A 295 13.20 -7.44 -5.00
N HIS A 296 11.93 -7.76 -4.79
CA HIS A 296 10.91 -7.85 -5.84
C HIS A 296 9.95 -6.67 -5.87
N ASN A 297 10.06 -5.70 -4.95
CA ASN A 297 9.14 -4.57 -4.74
C ASN A 297 7.75 -4.97 -4.19
N SER A 298 6.94 -3.96 -3.87
CA SER A 298 5.63 -4.10 -3.22
C SER A 298 4.59 -4.89 -4.03
N PRO A 299 3.59 -5.51 -3.37
CA PRO A 299 2.48 -6.15 -4.05
C PRO A 299 1.83 -5.24 -5.10
N HIS A 300 1.47 -5.82 -6.25
CA HIS A 300 0.91 -5.15 -7.43
C HIS A 300 1.88 -4.21 -8.17
N ALA A 301 3.12 -4.07 -7.70
CA ALA A 301 4.18 -3.28 -8.30
C ALA A 301 5.50 -4.07 -8.42
N GLU A 302 5.40 -5.40 -8.47
CA GLU A 302 6.54 -6.30 -8.48
C GLU A 302 7.42 -6.05 -9.70
N LEU A 303 8.73 -6.12 -9.55
CA LEU A 303 9.67 -5.83 -10.64
C LEU A 303 9.79 -7.00 -11.64
N PRO A 304 9.86 -6.75 -12.96
CA PRO A 304 9.78 -5.45 -13.61
C PRO A 304 8.36 -4.87 -13.62
N THR A 305 8.27 -3.56 -13.72
CA THR A 305 7.03 -2.77 -13.55
C THR A 305 6.82 -1.83 -14.74
N ALA A 306 5.57 -1.54 -15.06
CA ALA A 306 5.18 -0.57 -16.09
C ALA A 306 5.50 0.89 -15.71
N LYS A 307 5.82 1.19 -14.44
CA LYS A 307 6.13 2.55 -13.98
C LYS A 307 7.58 2.67 -13.52
N ALA A 308 8.36 3.48 -14.23
CA ALA A 308 9.78 3.68 -13.91
C ALA A 308 10.04 4.12 -12.45
N ARG A 309 9.09 4.86 -11.83
CA ARG A 309 9.18 5.28 -10.42
C ARG A 309 9.33 4.12 -9.44
N ASP A 310 8.74 2.96 -9.72
CA ASP A 310 8.84 1.79 -8.86
C ASP A 310 10.22 1.13 -8.90
N ALA A 311 11.02 1.38 -9.94
CA ALA A 311 12.30 0.74 -10.16
C ALA A 311 13.50 1.56 -9.69
N VAL A 312 13.29 2.74 -9.10
CA VAL A 312 14.38 3.66 -8.72
C VAL A 312 15.39 3.03 -7.77
N GLN A 313 14.95 2.24 -6.80
CA GLN A 313 15.86 1.54 -5.88
C GLN A 313 16.69 0.48 -6.62
N ALA A 314 16.07 -0.36 -7.45
CA ALA A 314 16.78 -1.37 -8.22
C ALA A 314 17.78 -0.75 -9.21
N MET A 315 17.39 0.33 -9.89
CA MET A 315 18.27 1.10 -10.76
C MET A 315 19.46 1.68 -9.98
N ARG A 316 19.22 2.24 -8.80
CA ARG A 316 20.28 2.80 -7.94
C ARG A 316 21.31 1.74 -7.57
N VAL A 317 20.87 0.55 -7.15
CA VAL A 317 21.78 -0.43 -6.54
C VAL A 317 22.42 -1.40 -7.52
N GLN A 318 21.76 -1.69 -8.64
CA GLN A 318 22.22 -2.67 -9.63
C GLN A 318 22.04 -2.22 -11.09
N GLY A 319 21.80 -0.92 -11.34
CA GLY A 319 21.75 -0.31 -12.67
C GLY A 319 20.73 -0.90 -13.64
N THR A 320 19.78 -1.70 -13.16
CA THR A 320 18.75 -2.35 -13.98
C THR A 320 17.40 -2.31 -13.26
N ALA A 321 16.34 -2.07 -14.02
CA ALA A 321 14.97 -1.89 -13.51
C ALA A 321 14.24 -3.23 -13.25
N THR A 322 15.00 -4.30 -12.98
CA THR A 322 14.46 -5.63 -12.64
C THR A 322 14.53 -5.86 -11.14
N TYR A 323 13.98 -6.98 -10.65
CA TYR A 323 14.19 -7.39 -9.27
C TYR A 323 15.69 -7.44 -8.93
N ILE A 324 16.02 -7.17 -7.66
CA ILE A 324 17.40 -7.16 -7.19
C ILE A 324 17.95 -8.58 -7.22
N ARG A 325 18.97 -8.81 -8.05
CA ARG A 325 19.55 -10.13 -8.34
C ARG A 325 21.07 -10.14 -8.38
N ASP A 326 21.71 -8.98 -8.40
CA ASP A 326 23.16 -8.91 -8.39
C ASP A 326 23.69 -9.15 -6.97
N CYS A 327 24.45 -10.23 -6.79
CA CYS A 327 25.01 -10.61 -5.49
C CYS A 327 25.85 -9.49 -4.87
N MET A 328 26.54 -8.69 -5.69
CA MET A 328 27.46 -7.66 -5.23
C MET A 328 26.74 -6.44 -4.65
N VAL A 329 25.41 -6.34 -4.78
CA VAL A 329 24.60 -5.32 -4.08
C VAL A 329 24.81 -5.43 -2.57
N CYS A 330 24.78 -6.66 -2.03
CA CYS A 330 24.95 -6.90 -0.60
C CYS A 330 26.33 -7.49 -0.27
N HIS A 331 26.85 -8.38 -1.12
CA HIS A 331 28.11 -9.07 -0.85
C HIS A 331 29.32 -8.24 -1.26
N THR A 332 30.35 -8.22 -0.41
CA THR A 332 31.64 -7.56 -0.72
C THR A 332 32.56 -8.44 -1.58
N THR A 333 32.28 -9.74 -1.68
CA THR A 333 32.97 -10.70 -2.55
C THR A 333 31.95 -11.71 -3.08
N MET A 334 32.18 -12.25 -4.28
CA MET A 334 31.27 -13.23 -4.87
C MET A 334 31.08 -14.46 -3.96
N PRO A 335 29.83 -14.80 -3.60
CA PRO A 335 29.53 -16.01 -2.84
C PRO A 335 29.87 -17.28 -3.62
N THR A 336 30.18 -18.36 -2.92
CA THR A 336 30.31 -19.71 -3.51
C THR A 336 29.05 -20.55 -3.33
N ALA A 337 28.22 -20.21 -2.35
CA ALA A 337 26.95 -20.87 -2.09
C ALA A 337 25.83 -20.34 -3.00
N ALA A 338 24.78 -21.14 -3.17
CA ALA A 338 23.58 -20.71 -3.87
C ALA A 338 22.90 -19.54 -3.13
N GLY A 339 22.45 -18.56 -3.91
CA GLY A 339 21.70 -17.40 -3.46
C GLY A 339 20.19 -17.67 -3.36
N PRO A 340 19.36 -16.62 -3.42
CA PRO A 340 17.90 -16.77 -3.39
C PRO A 340 17.41 -17.71 -4.50
N HIS A 341 16.41 -18.53 -4.19
CA HIS A 341 15.79 -19.48 -5.11
C HIS A 341 16.77 -20.50 -5.74
N GLY A 342 17.92 -20.76 -5.10
CA GLY A 342 18.95 -21.64 -5.64
C GLY A 342 19.80 -21.02 -6.76
N ALA A 343 19.70 -19.70 -6.98
CA ALA A 343 20.46 -19.01 -8.00
C ALA A 343 21.97 -19.13 -7.73
N LEU A 344 22.73 -19.57 -8.75
CA LEU A 344 24.18 -19.65 -8.66
C LEU A 344 24.83 -18.29 -8.99
N PRO A 345 25.96 -17.96 -8.36
CA PRO A 345 26.71 -16.74 -8.67
C PRO A 345 27.08 -16.72 -10.16
N PRO A 346 26.90 -15.59 -10.88
CA PRO A 346 27.33 -15.49 -12.27
C PRO A 346 28.85 -15.63 -12.38
N SER A 347 29.32 -16.15 -13.53
CA SER A 347 30.74 -16.34 -13.82
C SER A 347 31.53 -15.03 -13.97
N SER A 348 30.86 -13.88 -14.08
CA SER A 348 31.46 -12.56 -14.17
C SER A 348 30.89 -11.59 -13.12
N VAL A 349 31.78 -10.79 -12.52
CA VAL A 349 31.44 -9.84 -11.45
C VAL A 349 31.18 -8.46 -12.05
N ARG A 350 30.05 -7.83 -11.71
CA ARG A 350 29.86 -6.39 -11.92
C ARG A 350 30.25 -5.65 -10.65
N ASN A 351 31.25 -4.78 -10.74
CA ASN A 351 31.63 -3.91 -9.63
C ASN A 351 30.68 -2.70 -9.60
N TRP A 352 29.75 -2.70 -8.65
CA TRP A 352 28.93 -1.53 -8.33
C TRP A 352 29.68 -0.63 -7.36
N THR A 353 30.12 0.54 -7.83
CA THR A 353 30.33 1.69 -6.96
C THR A 353 28.95 2.28 -6.68
N LEU A 354 28.30 1.82 -5.61
CA LEU A 354 27.19 2.58 -5.02
C LEU A 354 27.81 3.92 -4.62
N PHE A 355 27.50 4.99 -5.35
CA PHE A 355 28.04 6.31 -5.04
C PHE A 355 27.59 6.70 -3.62
N ASN A 356 28.58 7.09 -2.81
CA ASN A 356 28.43 7.56 -1.43
C ASN A 356 27.43 8.70 -1.31
#